data_AF-A0A7V4Q5D8-F1
#
_entry.id   AF-A0A7V4Q5D8-F1
#
_cell.length_a   1.000
_cell.length_b   1.000
_cell.length_c   1.000
_cell.angle_alpha   90.00
_cell.angle_beta   90.00
_cell.angle_gamma   90.00
#
_symmetry.space_group_name_H-M   'P 1'
#
loop_
_entity.id
_entity.type
_entity.pdbx_description
1 polymer ?
#
loop_
_entity_poly.entity_id
_entity_poly.type
_entity_poly.pdbx_seq_one_letter_code
_entity_poly.pdbx_strand_id
1 'polypeptide(L)' 'MTGAEKAAILLLYLGPEATAKIFDHMEDNDIKKISQSMSRLGHVPREEISAVVAEFTDITNP' A
#
# COMPACT_ATOMS: atom_id res chain seq x y z
N MET A 1 0.15 -2.59 -12.26
CA MET A 1 -0.42 -2.00 -11.02
C MET A 1 -0.06 -0.54 -10.95
N THR A 2 -1.02 0.30 -10.59
CA THR A 2 -0.80 1.73 -10.33
C THR A 2 -0.09 1.93 -8.98
N GLY A 3 0.51 3.11 -8.77
CA GLY A 3 1.12 3.44 -7.47
C GLY A 3 0.15 3.35 -6.30
N ALA A 4 -1.12 3.75 -6.52
CA ALA A 4 -2.16 3.67 -5.49
C ALA A 4 -2.55 2.23 -5.13
N GLU A 5 -2.54 1.31 -6.10
CA GLU A 5 -2.77 -0.12 -5.85
C GLU A 5 -1.60 -0.73 -5.06
N LYS A 6 -0.35 -0.43 -5.44
CA LYS A 6 0.83 -0.89 -4.72
C LYS A 6 0.86 -0.38 -3.28
N ALA A 7 0.58 0.91 -3.09
CA ALA A 7 0.48 1.51 -1.75
C ALA A 7 -0.63 0.85 -0.92
N ALA A 8 -1.81 0.63 -1.51
CA ALA A 8 -2.91 -0.04 -0.83
C ALA A 8 -2.52 -1.46 -0.37
N ILE A 9 -1.87 -2.26 -1.21
CA ILE A 9 -1.40 -3.60 -0.85
C ILE A 9 -0.38 -3.54 0.29
N LEU A 10 0.60 -2.66 0.19
CA LEU A 10 1.65 -2.52 1.21
C LEU A 10 1.07 -2.12 2.56
N LEU A 11 0.16 -1.14 2.58
CA LEU A 11 -0.50 -0.68 3.80
C LEU A 11 -1.40 -1.74 4.41
N LEU A 12 -2.18 -2.47 3.59
CA LEU A 12 -2.96 -3.62 4.06
C LEU A 12 -2.07 -4.73 4.65
N TYR A 13 -0.91 -4.98 4.05
CA TYR A 13 0.08 -5.94 4.56
C TYR A 13 0.70 -5.49 5.90
N LEU A 14 1.00 -4.20 6.07
CA LEU A 14 1.54 -3.62 7.30
C LEU A 14 0.50 -3.52 8.43
N GLY A 15 -0.79 -3.53 8.07
CA GLY A 15 -1.90 -3.48 9.01
C GLY A 15 -2.30 -2.07 9.44
N PRO A 16 -3.40 -1.97 10.22
CA PRO A 16 -4.08 -0.71 10.49
C PRO A 16 -3.25 0.28 11.33
N GLU A 17 -2.46 -0.22 12.30
CA GLU A 17 -1.65 0.63 13.18
C GLU A 17 -0.55 1.39 12.42
N ALA A 18 0.16 0.69 11.53
CA ALA A 18 1.18 1.29 10.68
C ALA A 18 0.54 2.22 9.64
N THR A 19 -0.57 1.79 9.04
CA THR A 19 -1.31 2.59 8.05
C THR A 19 -1.77 3.93 8.64
N ALA A 20 -2.31 3.94 9.86
CA ALA A 20 -2.75 5.16 10.52
C ALA A 20 -1.60 6.17 10.68
N LYS A 21 -0.44 5.72 11.18
CA LYS A 21 0.75 6.56 11.33
C LYS A 21 1.25 7.11 9.99
N ILE A 22 1.14 6.33 8.92
CA ILE A 22 1.53 6.79 7.58
C ILE A 22 0.54 7.83 7.07
N PHE A 23 -0.76 7.61 7.23
CA PHE A 23 -1.81 8.54 6.82
C PHE A 23 -1.69 9.91 7.50
N ASP A 24 -1.21 9.97 8.74
CA ASP A 24 -0.94 11.25 9.44
C ASP A 24 0.06 12.16 8.70
N HIS A 25 0.85 11.61 7.75
CA HIS A 25 1.85 12.33 6.97
C HIS A 25 1.44 12.53 5.49
N MET A 26 0.18 12.24 5.15
CA MET A 26 -0.32 12.29 3.77
C MET A 26 -1.41 13.35 3.60
N GLU A 27 -1.55 13.87 2.37
CA GLU A 27 -2.68 14.74 2.04
C GLU A 27 -3.98 13.93 1.87
N ASP A 28 -5.12 14.54 2.22
CA ASP A 28 -6.46 13.93 2.12
C ASP A 28 -6.74 13.33 0.73
N ASN A 29 -6.27 13.98 -0.33
CA ASN A 29 -6.46 13.51 -1.70
C ASN A 29 -5.75 12.17 -1.95
N ASP A 30 -4.56 11.98 -1.38
CA ASP A 30 -3.79 10.75 -1.56
C ASP A 30 -4.33 9.63 -0.66
N ILE A 31 -4.71 9.95 0.57
CA ILE A 31 -5.43 9.04 1.46
C ILE A 31 -6.69 8.52 0.77
N LYS A 32 -7.47 9.41 0.14
CA LYS A 32 -8.69 9.04 -0.59
C LYS A 32 -8.40 8.12 -1.78
N LYS A 33 -7.39 8.43 -2.60
CA LYS A 33 -7.00 7.57 -3.74
C LYS A 33 -6.63 6.17 -3.29
N ILE A 34 -5.81 6.07 -2.24
CA ILE A 34 -5.33 4.79 -1.69
C ILE A 34 -6.49 4.01 -1.08
N SER A 35 -7.33 4.66 -0.27
CA SER A 35 -8.50 4.03 0.37
C SER A 35 -9.48 3.47 -0.67
N GLN A 36 -9.69 4.21 -1.77
CA GLN A 36 -10.50 3.71 -2.89
C GLN A 36 -9.86 2.50 -3.55
N SER A 37 -8.53 2.47 -3.73
CA SER A 37 -7.83 1.30 -4.25
C SER A 37 -7.94 0.10 -3.31
N MET A 38 -7.80 0.29 -1.99
CA MET A 38 -8.02 -0.77 -0.99
C MET A 38 -9.41 -1.41 -1.14
N SER A 39 -10.46 -0.60 -1.32
CA SER A 39 -11.83 -1.11 -1.48
C SER A 39 -12.07 -1.91 -2.77
N ARG A 40 -11.22 -1.70 -3.80
CA ARG A 40 -11.32 -2.36 -5.11
C ARG A 40 -10.43 -3.59 -5.23
N LEU A 41 -9.33 -3.63 -4.48
CA LEU A 41 -8.45 -4.79 -4.37
C LEU A 41 -9.22 -5.90 -3.66
N GLY A 42 -9.84 -6.80 -4.43
CA GLY A 42 -10.50 -7.98 -3.89
C GLY A 42 -9.48 -8.98 -3.34
N HIS A 43 -9.49 -10.21 -3.84
CA HIS A 43 -8.43 -11.16 -3.51
C HIS A 43 -7.14 -10.77 -4.23
N VAL A 44 -6.06 -10.57 -3.47
CA VAL A 44 -4.71 -10.33 -3.99
C VAL A 44 -3.87 -11.59 -3.74
N PRO A 45 -3.33 -12.24 -4.80
CA PRO A 45 -2.48 -13.41 -4.65
C PRO A 45 -1.22 -13.13 -3.83
N ARG A 46 -0.70 -14.15 -3.13
CA ARG A 46 0.49 -14.02 -2.28
C ARG A 46 1.72 -13.58 -3.06
N GLU A 47 1.82 -14.02 -4.31
CA GLU A 47 2.90 -13.70 -5.23
C GLU A 47 2.93 -12.19 -5.54
N GLU A 48 1.76 -11.58 -5.74
CA GLU A 48 1.65 -10.14 -5.98
C GLU A 48 2.02 -9.33 -4.74
N ILE A 49 1.55 -9.74 -3.56
CA ILE A 49 1.94 -9.11 -2.28
C ILE A 49 3.46 -9.16 -2.13
N SER A 50 4.06 -10.33 -2.38
CA SER A 50 5.51 -10.53 -2.25
C SER A 50 6.29 -9.66 -3.24
N ALA A 51 5.81 -9.53 -4.47
CA ALA A 51 6.44 -8.68 -5.48
C ALA A 51 6.42 -7.19 -5.08
N VAL A 52 5.28 -6.69 -4.57
CA VAL A 52 5.15 -5.30 -4.11
C VAL A 52 6.07 -5.01 -2.92
N VAL A 53 6.14 -5.93 -1.96
CA VAL A 53 7.01 -5.79 -0.78
C VAL A 53 8.50 -5.83 -1.18
N ALA A 54 8.88 -6.72 -2.10
CA ALA A 54 10.25 -6.81 -2.61
C ALA A 54 10.66 -5.52 -3.34
N GLU A 55 9.78 -4.98 -4.20
CA GLU A 55 10.02 -3.72 -4.91
C GLU A 55 10.25 -2.55 -3.93
N PHE A 56 9.44 -2.46 -2.87
CA PHE A 56 9.63 -1.42 -1.84
C PHE A 56 10.96 -1.58 -1.08
N THR A 57 11.33 -2.82 -0.76
CA THR A 57 12.57 -3.13 -0.04
C THR A 57 13.81 -2.79 -0.88
N ASP A 58 13.77 -3.07 -2.19
CA ASP A 58 14.87 -2.75 -3.11
C ASP A 58 15.11 -1.24 -3.23
N ILE A 59 14.03 -0.45 -3.28
CA ILE A 59 14.11 1.03 -3.30
C ILE A 59 14.66 1.60 -2.00
N THR A 60 14.38 0.95 -0.86
CA THR A 60 14.77 1.42 0.47
C THR A 60 16.07 0.82 0.98
N ASN A 61 16.73 -0.01 0.16
CA ASN A 61 18.06 -0.54 0.45
C ASN A 61 19.10 0.58 0.25
N PRO A 62 19.79 1.04 1.30
CA PRO A 62 20.74 2.16 1.23
C PRO A 62 21.99 1.84 0.40
#